data_AF-A0A7C3REJ1-F1
#
_entry.id   AF-A0A7C3REJ1-F1
#
_cell.length_a   1.000
_cell.length_b   1.000
_cell.length_c   1.000
_cell.angle_alpha   90.00
_cell.angle_beta   90.00
_cell.angle_gamma   90.00
#
_symmetry.space_group_name_H-M   'P 1'
#
loop_
_entity.id
_entity.type
_entity.pdbx_description
1 polymer ?
#
loop_
_entity_poly.entity_id
_entity_poly.type
_entity_poly.pdbx_seq_one_letter_code
_entity_poly.pdbx_strand_id
1 'polypeptide(L)'
;MRPFQIIFNPISAAELARMPKELQLQILGEFRGLPQQAIGTELEQFGKLERGGRTLYRFRVGDYRIYFERHELGLVVHRILSKHTLKDFLYRSGLKTSEDEALQANPKFWELIESAKTERKT
;
A
#
# COMPACT_ATOMS: atom_id res chain seq x y z
N MET A 1 5.64 -12.71 23.70
CA MET A 1 5.66 -11.65 22.66
C MET A 1 4.79 -12.09 21.50
N ARG A 2 3.87 -11.25 21.02
CA ARG A 2 3.17 -11.52 19.75
C ARG A 2 4.13 -11.16 18.60
N PRO A 3 4.32 -12.03 17.59
CA PRO A 3 5.19 -11.72 16.47
C PRO A 3 4.59 -10.60 15.63
N PHE A 4 5.45 -9.72 15.12
CA PHE A 4 5.07 -8.71 14.13
C PHE A 4 4.66 -9.36 12.82
N GLN A 5 3.57 -8.87 12.24
CA GLN A 5 3.00 -9.43 11.03
C GLN A 5 2.98 -8.40 9.92
N ILE A 6 3.42 -8.82 8.74
CA ILE A 6 3.12 -8.14 7.47
C ILE A 6 1.92 -8.88 6.89
N ILE A 7 0.76 -8.23 6.96
CA ILE A 7 -0.51 -8.80 6.55
C ILE A 7 -0.79 -8.33 5.13
N PHE A 8 -0.95 -9.26 4.19
CA PHE A 8 -1.50 -9.00 2.87
C PHE A 8 -2.98 -9.37 2.89
N ASN A 9 -3.85 -8.44 2.53
CA ASN A 9 -5.26 -8.77 2.31
C ASN A 9 -5.41 -9.60 1.01
N PRO A 10 -6.60 -10.17 0.72
CA PRO A 10 -6.77 -11.03 -0.46
C PRO A 10 -6.32 -10.37 -1.77
N ILE A 11 -6.62 -9.08 -1.97
CA ILE A 11 -6.23 -8.34 -3.18
C ILE A 11 -4.72 -8.16 -3.24
N SER A 12 -4.08 -7.64 -2.18
CA SER A 12 -2.64 -7.39 -2.20
C SER A 12 -1.82 -8.68 -2.24
N ALA A 13 -2.35 -9.78 -1.68
CA ALA A 13 -1.77 -11.11 -1.84
C ALA A 13 -1.83 -11.60 -3.29
N ALA A 14 -2.97 -11.41 -3.97
CA ALA A 14 -3.12 -11.76 -5.38
C ALA A 14 -2.25 -10.87 -6.29
N GLU A 15 -2.14 -9.57 -5.99
CA GLU A 15 -1.25 -8.64 -6.69
C GLU A 15 0.21 -9.06 -6.53
N LEU A 16 0.65 -9.42 -5.33
CA LEU A 16 2.01 -9.92 -5.07
C LEU A 16 2.28 -11.25 -5.78
N ALA A 17 1.33 -12.20 -5.73
CA ALA A 17 1.50 -13.54 -6.30
C ALA A 17 1.69 -13.54 -7.83
N ARG A 18 1.19 -12.52 -8.52
CA ARG A 18 1.34 -12.34 -9.98
C ARG A 18 2.72 -11.79 -10.39
N MET A 19 3.55 -11.38 -9.42
CA MET A 19 4.85 -10.78 -9.68
C MET A 19 5.95 -11.84 -9.83
N PRO A 20 7.05 -11.54 -10.56
CA PRO A 20 8.25 -12.38 -10.55
C PRO A 20 8.78 -12.61 -9.14
N LYS A 21 9.39 -13.78 -8.89
CA LYS A 21 9.77 -14.20 -7.54
C LYS A 21 10.78 -13.24 -6.91
N GLU A 22 11.72 -12.74 -7.69
CA GLU A 22 12.74 -11.78 -7.28
C GLU A 22 12.08 -10.49 -6.76
N LEU A 23 11.06 -10.00 -7.46
CA LEU A 23 10.32 -8.80 -7.07
C LEU A 23 9.49 -9.03 -5.80
N GLN A 24 8.87 -10.21 -5.66
CA GLN A 24 8.19 -10.57 -4.41
C GLN A 24 9.15 -10.51 -3.23
N LEU A 25 10.36 -11.08 -3.38
CA LEU A 25 11.39 -11.09 -2.34
C LEU A 25 11.90 -9.67 -2.02
N GLN A 26 12.07 -8.81 -3.03
CA GLN A 26 12.43 -7.40 -2.83
C GLN A 26 11.37 -6.67 -1.99
N ILE A 27 10.09 -6.78 -2.35
CA ILE A 27 8.99 -6.16 -1.59
C ILE A 27 8.97 -6.65 -0.14
N LEU A 28 9.13 -7.96 0.08
CA LEU A 28 9.20 -8.51 1.43
C LEU A 28 10.44 -8.04 2.20
N GLY A 29 11.55 -7.79 1.51
CA GLY A 29 12.79 -7.26 2.08
C GLY A 29 12.63 -5.86 2.65
N GLU A 30 11.91 -4.97 1.96
CA GLU A 30 11.65 -3.60 2.42
C GLU A 30 10.96 -3.55 3.80
N PHE A 31 10.12 -4.54 4.10
CA PHE A 31 9.44 -4.62 5.39
C PHE A 31 10.30 -5.17 6.53
N ARG A 32 11.41 -5.87 6.24
CA ARG A 32 12.27 -6.47 7.28
C ARG A 32 13.02 -5.43 8.11
N GLY A 33 13.19 -4.22 7.57
CA GLY A 33 13.87 -3.11 8.22
C GLY A 33 13.03 -2.33 9.22
N LEU A 34 11.78 -2.71 9.48
CA LEU A 34 10.87 -2.01 10.40
C LEU A 34 10.81 -2.73 11.76
N PRO A 35 11.68 -2.39 12.74
CA PRO A 35 11.58 -2.90 14.10
C PRO A 35 10.23 -2.59 14.74
N GLN A 36 9.70 -3.58 15.48
CA GLN A 36 8.44 -3.53 16.24
C GLN A 36 8.27 -2.26 17.11
N GLN A 37 9.39 -1.63 17.53
CA GLN A 37 9.42 -0.51 18.46
C GLN A 37 9.63 0.86 17.81
N ALA A 38 10.03 0.94 16.53
CA ALA A 38 10.37 2.21 15.88
C ALA A 38 9.46 2.58 14.68
N ILE A 39 8.37 1.82 14.48
CA ILE A 39 7.30 2.10 13.51
C ILE A 39 6.83 3.57 13.60
N GLY A 40 6.89 4.17 14.79
CA GLY A 40 6.68 5.60 15.05
C GLY A 40 7.42 6.51 14.06
N THR A 41 8.74 6.56 14.18
CA THR A 41 9.63 7.46 13.45
C THR A 41 10.07 6.93 12.10
N GLU A 42 10.15 5.62 11.92
CA GLU A 42 10.61 5.01 10.67
C GLU A 42 9.57 5.09 9.56
N LEU A 43 8.27 5.12 9.88
CA LEU A 43 7.26 5.24 8.84
C LEU A 43 7.19 6.65 8.21
N GLU A 44 7.73 7.67 8.87
CA GLU A 44 7.80 9.03 8.32
C GLU A 44 8.75 9.13 7.13
N GLN A 45 9.62 8.13 6.91
CA GLN A 45 10.45 8.06 5.70
C GLN A 45 9.66 7.67 4.44
N PHE A 46 8.43 7.19 4.60
CA PHE A 46 7.56 6.77 3.50
C PHE A 46 6.67 7.91 3.03
N GLY A 47 6.25 7.84 1.76
CA GLY A 47 5.19 8.72 1.26
C GLY A 47 3.92 8.51 2.07
N LYS A 48 3.16 9.57 2.29
CA LYS A 48 2.05 9.59 3.24
C LYS A 48 0.83 10.26 2.62
N LEU A 49 -0.33 9.63 2.75
CA LEU A 49 -1.61 10.17 2.35
C LEU A 49 -2.56 10.14 3.54
N GLU A 50 -3.27 11.23 3.79
CA GLU A 50 -4.18 11.39 4.94
C GLU A 50 -5.58 11.83 4.52
N ARG A 51 -6.60 11.09 4.96
CA ARG A 51 -8.00 11.48 4.73
C ARG A 51 -8.91 11.01 5.85
N GLY A 52 -9.69 11.92 6.41
CA GLY A 52 -10.69 11.57 7.44
C GLY A 52 -10.10 10.85 8.66
N GLY A 53 -8.89 11.24 9.10
CA GLY A 53 -8.20 10.60 10.23
C GLY A 53 -7.50 9.27 9.90
N ARG A 54 -7.57 8.81 8.64
CA ARG A 54 -6.86 7.63 8.15
C ARG A 54 -5.54 8.04 7.52
N THR A 55 -4.46 7.34 7.88
CA THR A 55 -3.12 7.53 7.31
C THR A 55 -2.71 6.31 6.50
N LEU A 56 -2.41 6.51 5.22
CA LEU A 56 -1.91 5.51 4.30
C LEU A 56 -0.45 5.81 3.97
N TYR A 57 0.43 4.86 4.23
CA TYR A 57 1.85 4.94 3.90
C TYR A 57 2.13 4.29 2.54
N ARG A 58 3.20 4.75 1.89
CA ARG A 58 3.60 4.28 0.57
C ARG A 58 5.12 4.26 0.38
N PHE A 59 5.63 3.16 -0.15
CA PHE A 59 6.97 3.11 -0.75
C PHE A 59 6.93 2.60 -2.20
N ARG A 60 8.06 2.78 -2.89
CA ARG A 60 8.26 2.37 -4.28
C ARG A 60 9.31 1.28 -4.35
N VAL A 61 9.02 0.20 -5.08
CA VAL A 61 9.99 -0.84 -5.47
C VAL A 61 9.92 -0.98 -6.98
N GLY A 62 11.00 -0.60 -7.67
CA GLY A 62 11.01 -0.55 -9.13
C GLY A 62 9.87 0.32 -9.66
N ASP A 63 8.94 -0.28 -10.41
CA ASP A 63 7.76 0.39 -10.95
C ASP A 63 6.47 0.19 -10.13
N TYR A 64 6.57 -0.41 -8.95
CA TYR A 64 5.43 -0.69 -8.09
C TYR A 64 5.36 0.28 -6.92
N ARG A 65 4.12 0.61 -6.53
CA ARG A 65 3.79 1.40 -5.34
C ARG A 65 3.01 0.53 -4.38
N ILE A 66 3.54 0.37 -3.18
CA ILE A 66 2.98 -0.46 -2.13
C ILE A 66 2.27 0.49 -1.17
N TYR A 67 0.97 0.31 -0.97
CA TYR A 67 0.16 1.12 -0.05
C TYR A 67 -0.23 0.28 1.17
N PHE A 68 0.07 0.78 2.36
CA PHE A 68 -0.08 0.02 3.59
C PHE A 68 -0.37 0.91 4.80
N GLU A 69 -0.87 0.32 5.87
CA GLU A 69 -1.25 1.02 7.11
C GLU A 69 -0.74 0.28 8.33
N ARG A 70 -0.68 1.00 9.46
CA ARG A 70 -0.47 0.37 10.77
C ARG A 70 -1.64 -0.55 11.10
N HIS A 71 -1.32 -1.69 11.69
CA HIS A 71 -2.26 -2.66 12.22
C HIS A 71 -1.84 -3.06 13.63
N GLU A 72 -2.77 -3.51 14.47
CA GLU A 72 -2.47 -3.93 15.86
C GLU A 72 -1.45 -5.07 15.95
N LEU A 73 -1.34 -5.89 14.89
CA LEU A 73 -0.37 -6.99 14.78
C LEU A 73 0.91 -6.59 14.01
N GLY A 74 0.92 -5.41 13.39
CA GLY A 74 2.05 -4.92 12.62
C GLY A 74 1.65 -3.97 11.50
N LEU A 75 1.68 -4.45 10.25
CA LEU A 75 1.29 -3.68 9.07
C LEU A 75 0.29 -4.46 8.23
N VAL A 76 -0.61 -3.73 7.56
CA VAL A 76 -1.50 -4.29 6.54
C VAL A 76 -1.24 -3.63 5.20
N VAL A 77 -0.88 -4.43 4.20
CA VAL A 77 -0.72 -4.00 2.80
C VAL A 77 -2.09 -4.04 2.13
N HIS A 78 -2.57 -2.88 1.70
CA HIS A 78 -3.87 -2.76 1.05
C HIS A 78 -3.82 -3.01 -0.44
N ARG A 79 -2.81 -2.47 -1.13
CA ARG A 79 -2.64 -2.53 -2.59
C ARG A 79 -1.18 -2.50 -2.99
N ILE A 80 -0.85 -3.17 -4.09
CA ILE A 80 0.43 -3.09 -4.79
C ILE A 80 0.14 -2.72 -6.26
N LEU A 81 0.36 -1.46 -6.61
CA LEU A 81 0.01 -0.93 -7.93
C LEU A 81 1.23 -0.78 -8.82
N SER A 82 1.20 -1.36 -10.01
CA SER A 82 2.20 -1.06 -11.04
C SER A 82 2.07 0.40 -11.52
N LYS A 83 3.14 0.95 -12.10
CA LYS A 83 3.13 2.26 -12.76
C LYS A 83 2.04 2.37 -13.83
N HIS A 84 1.79 1.29 -14.57
CA HIS A 84 0.76 1.25 -15.62
C HIS A 84 -0.64 1.29 -15.01
N THR A 85 -0.91 0.45 -14.00
CA THR A 85 -2.19 0.42 -13.29
C THR A 85 -2.51 1.77 -12.66
N LEU A 86 -1.50 2.42 -12.04
CA LEU A 86 -1.70 3.75 -11.47
C LEU A 86 -1.96 4.80 -12.54
N LYS A 87 -1.19 4.80 -13.64
CA LYS A 87 -1.40 5.75 -14.75
C LYS A 87 -2.81 5.64 -15.34
N ASP A 88 -3.28 4.41 -15.52
CA ASP A 88 -4.61 4.09 -16.01
C ASP A 88 -5.70 4.56 -15.03
N PHE A 89 -5.51 4.37 -13.72
CA PHE A 89 -6.37 4.96 -12.69
C PHE A 89 -6.42 6.49 -12.75
N LEU A 90 -5.26 7.15 -12.84
CA LEU A 90 -5.16 8.62 -12.90
C LEU A 90 -5.92 9.17 -14.10
N TYR A 91 -5.72 8.56 -15.28
CA TYR A 91 -6.41 8.91 -16.51
C TYR A 91 -7.94 8.82 -16.36
N ARG A 92 -8.47 7.70 -15.86
CA ARG A 92 -9.91 7.53 -15.63
C ARG A 92 -10.49 8.44 -14.54
N SER A 93 -9.62 8.92 -13.65
CA SER A 93 -10.02 9.79 -12.54
C SER A 93 -9.87 11.28 -12.88
N GLY A 94 -9.46 11.62 -14.12
CA GLY A 94 -9.23 13.00 -14.53
C GLY A 94 -8.02 13.66 -13.86
N LEU A 95 -7.12 12.87 -13.27
CA LEU A 95 -5.92 13.35 -12.59
C LEU A 95 -4.74 13.40 -13.56
N LYS A 96 -4.01 14.52 -13.56
CA LYS A 96 -2.84 14.72 -14.43
C LYS A 96 -1.54 14.14 -13.85
N THR A 97 -1.46 13.98 -12.53
CA THR A 97 -0.24 13.61 -11.79
C THR A 97 -0.57 12.64 -10.65
N SER A 98 0.44 11.89 -10.20
CA SER A 98 0.35 10.99 -9.05
C SER A 98 0.86 11.63 -7.75
N GLU A 99 0.86 12.97 -7.69
CA GLU A 99 1.20 13.68 -6.46
C GLU A 99 0.30 13.22 -5.32
N ASP A 100 0.90 13.06 -4.14
CA ASP A 100 0.24 12.48 -2.98
C ASP A 100 -0.99 13.32 -2.60
N GLU A 101 -0.91 14.65 -2.72
CA GLU A 101 -2.04 15.57 -2.53
C GLU A 101 -3.21 15.30 -3.49
N ALA A 102 -2.92 15.08 -4.77
CA ALA A 102 -3.93 14.82 -5.80
C ALA A 102 -4.62 13.45 -5.58
N LEU A 103 -3.85 12.43 -5.18
CA LEU A 103 -4.40 11.12 -4.81
C LEU A 103 -5.18 11.19 -3.48
N GLN A 104 -4.66 11.91 -2.50
CA GLN A 104 -5.26 12.10 -1.18
C GLN A 104 -6.63 12.78 -1.28
N ALA A 105 -6.76 13.79 -2.12
CA ALA A 105 -8.03 14.50 -2.34
C ALA A 105 -9.06 13.69 -3.16
N ASN A 106 -8.64 12.62 -3.85
CA ASN A 106 -9.51 11.90 -4.79
C ASN A 106 -10.34 10.80 -4.10
N PRO A 107 -11.68 10.88 -4.08
CA PRO A 107 -12.52 9.86 -3.44
C PRO A 107 -12.35 8.45 -4.01
N LYS A 108 -12.26 8.33 -5.33
CA LYS A 108 -12.11 7.05 -6.05
C LYS A 108 -10.81 6.35 -5.71
N PHE A 109 -9.77 7.10 -5.33
CA PHE A 109 -8.51 6.51 -4.90
C PHE A 109 -8.69 5.75 -3.58
N TRP A 110 -9.37 6.37 -2.61
CA TRP A 110 -9.65 5.70 -1.33
C TRP A 110 -10.60 4.52 -1.50
N GLU A 111 -11.61 4.62 -2.37
CA GLU A 111 -12.45 3.48 -2.75
C GLU A 111 -11.62 2.33 -3.35
N LEU A 112 -10.63 2.63 -4.21
CA LEU A 112 -9.70 1.65 -4.77
C LEU A 112 -8.83 0.97 -3.69
N ILE A 113 -8.41 1.72 -2.66
CA ILE A 113 -7.66 1.16 -1.52
C ILE A 113 -8.59 0.32 -0.63
N GLU A 114 -9.86 0.72 -0.47
CA GLU A 114 -10.84 0.10 0.43
C GLU A 114 -11.55 -1.11 -0.14
N SER A 115 -11.73 -1.20 -1.46
CA SER A 115 -12.29 -2.38 -2.11
C SER A 115 -11.51 -3.65 -1.76
N ALA A 116 -10.22 -3.49 -1.43
CA ALA A 116 -9.35 -4.54 -0.91
C ALA A 116 -9.74 -5.11 0.46
N LYS A 117 -10.64 -4.45 1.19
CA LYS A 117 -11.19 -4.94 2.47
C LYS A 117 -12.44 -5.83 2.29
N THR A 118 -13.09 -5.83 1.12
CA THR A 118 -14.45 -6.39 0.93
C THR A 118 -14.50 -7.72 0.16
N GLU A 119 -13.38 -8.32 -0.23
CA GLU A 119 -13.37 -9.66 -0.84
C GLU A 119 -13.50 -10.81 0.19
N ARG A 120 -14.49 -10.70 1.09
CA ARG A 120 -15.10 -11.84 1.78
C ARG A 120 -16.61 -11.78 1.55
N LYS A 121 -17.05 -12.27 0.40
CA LYS A 121 -18.37 -12.88 0.21
C LYS A 121 -18.38 -13.54 -1.16
N THR A 122 -18.05 -14.82 -1.21
CA THR A 122 -18.87 -15.88 -1.81
C THR A 122 -18.32 -17.21 -1.31
#